data_AF-A0A174ZBH4-F1
#
_entry.id   AF-A0A174ZBH4-F1
#
_cell.length_a   1.000
_cell.length_b   1.000
_cell.length_c   1.000
_cell.angle_alpha   90.00
_cell.angle_beta   90.00
_cell.angle_gamma   90.00
#
_symmetry.space_group_name_H-M   'P 1'
#
loop_
_entity.id
_entity.type
_entity.pdbx_description
1 polymer ?
#
loop_
_entity_poly.entity_id
_entity_poly.type
_entity_poly.pdbx_seq_one_letter_code
_entity_poly.pdbx_strand_id
1 'polypeptide(L)' 'MNPKFMNVRDVMSELGVSKNKAYLVIRELNEELIAQGFMCVRGKVNRKYFEKKLYGFEYATDNADK' A
#
# COMPACT_ATOMS: atom_id res chain seq x y z
N MET A 1 -3.70 -6.01 14.84
CA MET A 1 -4.08 -6.50 13.50
C MET A 1 -3.94 -5.33 12.53
N ASN A 2 -2.97 -5.37 11.60
CA ASN A 2 -2.75 -4.26 10.67
C ASN A 2 -3.85 -4.24 9.60
N PRO A 3 -4.43 -3.07 9.28
CA PRO A 3 -5.46 -2.99 8.26
C PRO A 3 -4.89 -3.39 6.90
N LYS A 4 -5.64 -4.19 6.13
CA LYS A 4 -5.26 -4.68 4.79
C LYS A 4 -5.04 -3.54 3.79
N PHE A 5 -5.65 -2.38 4.04
CA PHE A 5 -5.54 -1.19 3.21
C PHE A 5 -5.02 -0.02 4.03
N MET A 6 -4.14 0.77 3.43
CA MET A 6 -3.63 2.02 3.97
C MET A 6 -4.41 3.19 3.38
N ASN A 7 -4.86 4.10 4.23
CA ASN A 7 -5.45 5.37 3.82
C ASN A 7 -4.38 6.48 3.80
N VAL A 8 -4.75 7.68 3.36
CA VAL A 8 -3.81 8.82 3.27
C VAL A 8 -3.09 9.13 4.59
N ARG A 9 -3.75 9.01 5.75
CA ARG A 9 -3.14 9.27 7.07
C ARG A 9 -2.09 8.21 7.41
N ASP A 10 -2.37 6.95 7.07
CA ASP A 10 -1.42 5.85 7.30
C ASP A 10 -0.16 6.08 6.46
N VAL A 11 -0.32 6.43 5.18
CA VAL A 11 0.81 6.71 4.27
C VAL A 11 1.59 7.96 4.71
N MET A 12 0.92 9.00 5.19
CA MET A 12 1.59 10.18 5.77
C MET A 12 2.45 9.80 6.98
N SER A 13 1.89 9.01 7.89
CA SER A 13 2.59 8.59 9.11
C SER A 13 3.79 7.70 8.79
N GLU A 14 3.64 6.77 7.84
CA GLU A 14 4.68 5.81 7.47
C GLU A 14 5.85 6.46 6.74
N LEU A 15 5.58 7.43 5.85
CA LEU A 15 6.60 8.07 5.03
C LEU A 15 7.07 9.44 5.56
N GLY A 16 6.40 10.00 6.57
CA GLY A 16 6.68 11.35 7.06
C GLY A 16 6.41 12.46 6.05
N VAL A 17 5.40 12.28 5.18
CA VAL A 17 5.12 13.20 4.05
C VAL A 17 3.83 13.99 4.23
N SER A 18 3.70 15.07 3.44
CA SER A 18 2.46 15.86 3.39
C SER A 18 1.27 15.07 2.82
N LYS A 19 0.05 15.51 3.16
CA LYS A 19 -1.19 14.90 2.65
C LYS A 19 -1.26 14.84 1.12
N ASN A 20 -0.82 15.91 0.45
CA ASN A 20 -0.78 15.95 -1.00
C ASN A 20 0.19 14.91 -1.56
N LYS A 21 1.39 14.78 -0.97
CA LYS A 21 2.36 13.79 -1.40
C LYS A 21 1.86 12.36 -1.15
N ALA A 22 1.21 12.11 -0.01
CA ALA A 22 0.61 10.81 0.27
C ALA A 22 -0.48 10.40 -0.74
N TYR A 23 -1.31 11.34 -1.20
CA TYR A 23 -2.28 11.06 -2.27
C TYR A 23 -1.61 10.73 -3.61
N LEU A 24 -0.51 11.40 -3.95
CA LEU A 24 0.25 11.10 -5.17
C LEU A 24 0.82 9.67 -5.10
N VAL A 25 1.41 9.28 -3.96
CA VAL A 25 1.92 7.92 -3.75
C VAL A 25 0.80 6.88 -3.88
N ILE A 26 -0.34 7.08 -3.21
CA ILE A 26 -1.49 6.17 -3.32
C ILE A 26 -1.97 6.04 -4.77
N ARG A 27 -2.01 7.16 -5.50
CA ARG A 27 -2.44 7.18 -6.89
C ARG A 27 -1.48 6.39 -7.79
N GLU A 28 -0.19 6.64 -7.68
CA GLU A 28 0.85 5.96 -8.47
C GLU A 28 0.81 4.45 -8.25
N LEU A 29 0.76 4.00 -6.99
CA LEU A 29 0.67 2.58 -6.65
C LEU A 29 -0.62 1.92 -7.17
N ASN A 30 -1.74 2.64 -7.10
CA ASN A 30 -3.01 2.13 -7.64
C ASN A 30 -2.99 2.10 -9.18
N GLU A 31 -2.35 3.05 -9.85
CA GLU A 31 -2.19 3.03 -11.32
C GLU A 31 -1.36 1.80 -11.76
N GLU A 32 -0.29 1.46 -11.03
CA GLU A 32 0.48 0.23 -11.28
C GLU A 32 -0.35 -1.04 -11.06
N LEU A 33 -1.14 -1.09 -9.99
CA LEU A 33 -2.03 -2.22 -9.69
C LEU A 33 -3.11 -2.38 -10.75
N ILE A 34 -3.70 -1.29 -11.22
CA ILE A 34 -4.68 -1.30 -12.32
C ILE A 34 -4.02 -1.81 -13.61
N ALA A 35 -2.80 -1.38 -13.91
CA ALA A 35 -2.05 -1.88 -15.08
C ALA A 35 -1.75 -3.39 -15.00
N GLN A 36 -1.63 -3.93 -13.80
CA GLN A 36 -1.48 -5.38 -13.54
C GLN A 36 -2.83 -6.14 -13.52
N GLY A 37 -3.97 -5.46 -13.73
CA GLY A 37 -5.30 -6.06 -13.75
C GLY A 37 -5.98 -6.16 -12.38
N PHE A 38 -5.45 -5.52 -11.34
CA PHE A 38 -6.07 -5.50 -10.02
C PHE A 38 -7.10 -4.38 -9.87
N MET A 39 -8.10 -4.61 -9.01
CA MET A 39 -9.02 -3.57 -8.58
C MET A 39 -8.40 -2.71 -7.48
N CYS A 40 -8.61 -1.39 -7.58
CA CYS A 40 -8.11 -0.41 -6.63
C CYS A 40 -9.25 0.44 -6.05
N VAL A 41 -9.04 1.00 -4.85
CA VAL A 41 -10.00 1.88 -4.17
C VAL A 41 -9.41 3.27 -4.05
N ARG A 42 -10.15 4.29 -4.52
CA ARG A 42 -9.69 5.69 -4.44
C ARG A 42 -9.37 6.08 -2.99
N GLY A 43 -8.19 6.68 -2.80
CA GLY A 43 -7.72 7.16 -1.50
C GLY A 43 -7.24 6.06 -0.54
N LYS A 44 -7.16 4.81 -1.01
CA LYS A 44 -6.59 3.68 -0.28
C LYS A 44 -5.62 2.90 -1.16
N VAL A 45 -4.66 2.22 -0.57
CA VAL A 45 -3.75 1.30 -1.26
C VAL A 45 -3.62 0.00 -0.48
N ASN A 46 -3.41 -1.13 -1.16
CA ASN A 46 -3.15 -2.40 -0.48
C ASN A 46 -1.82 -2.32 0.29
N ARG A 47 -1.85 -2.63 1.60
CA ARG A 47 -0.69 -2.54 2.48
C ARG A 47 0.48 -3.40 2.00
N LYS A 48 0.22 -4.65 1.63
CA LYS A 48 1.27 -5.57 1.15
C LYS A 48 1.94 -5.05 -0.11
N TYR A 49 1.16 -4.47 -1.03
CA TYR A 49 1.72 -3.89 -2.25
C TYR A 49 2.56 -2.65 -1.95
N PHE A 50 2.08 -1.77 -1.07
CA PHE A 50 2.83 -0.61 -0.59
C PHE A 50 4.17 -1.02 0.03
N GLU A 51 4.16 -1.95 0.98
CA GLU A 51 5.35 -2.45 1.68
C GLU A 51 6.32 -3.13 0.71
N LYS A 52 5.81 -3.98 -0.20
CA LYS A 52 6.62 -4.62 -1.25
C LYS A 52 7.32 -3.59 -2.13
N LYS A 53 6.62 -2.54 -2.55
CA LYS A 53 7.18 -1.54 -3.48
C LYS A 53 8.23 -0.64 -2.81
N LEU A 54 8.00 -0.25 -1.56
CA LEU A 54 8.88 0.70 -0.85
C LEU A 54 10.08 0.03 -0.19
N TYR A 55 9.91 -1.17 0.35
CA TYR A 55 10.94 -1.82 1.15
C TYR A 55 11.52 -3.07 0.48
N GLY A 56 10.93 -3.55 -0.62
CA GLY A 56 11.40 -4.73 -1.35
C GLY A 56 11.24 -6.04 -0.57
N PHE A 57 10.59 -6.03 0.58
CA PHE A 57 10.36 -7.24 1.38
C PHE A 57 9.12 -7.97 0.88
N GLU A 58 9.30 -9.23 0.46
CA GLU A 58 8.21 -10.21 0.47
C GLU A 58 8.24 -10.86 1.84
N TYR A 59 7.25 -10.55 2.69
CA TYR A 59 7.01 -11.41 3.84
C TYR A 59 6.64 -12.79 3.27
N ALA A 60 7.53 -13.77 3.46
CA ALA A 60 7.17 -15.16 3.29
C ALA A 60 5.89 -15.36 4.10
N THR A 61 4.79 -15.69 3.42
CA THR A 61 3.61 -16.15 4.15
C THR A 61 3.99 -17.49 4.72
N ASP A 62 4.53 -17.49 5.93
CA ASP A 62 4.58 -18.70 6.73
C ASP A 62 3.13 -19.15 6.88
N ASN A 63 2.79 -20.21 6.15
CA ASN A 63 1.66 -21.06 6.47
C ASN A 63 2.01 -21.80 7.77
N ALA A 64 1.97 -21.07 8.88
CA ALA A 64 1.93 -21.54 10.25
C ALA A 64 0.90 -20.59 10.88
N ASP A 65 -0.38 -20.92 10.90
CA ASP A 65 -0.93 -21.96 11.77
C ASP A 65 -2.19 -22.59 11.14
N LYS A 66 -2.11 -23.88 10.86
CA LYS A 66 -3.24 -24.82 10.91
C LYS A 66 -2.75 -26.10 11.56
#